data_AF-A0A166CI41-F1
#
_entry.id   AF-A0A166CI41-F1
#
_cell.length_a   1.000
_cell.length_b   1.000
_cell.length_c   1.000
_cell.angle_alpha   90.00
_cell.angle_beta   90.00
_cell.angle_gamma   90.00
#
_symmetry.space_group_name_H-M   'P 1'
#
loop_
_entity.id
_entity.type
_entity.pdbx_description
1 polymer ?
#
loop_
_entity_poly.entity_id
_entity_poly.type
_entity_poly.pdbx_seq_one_letter_code
_entity_poly.pdbx_strand_id
1 'polypeptide(L)'
;MTFHIMIIPTLSCPSKCSYCWGSEENAEIMKIDVVKNTLKWLENFRDEPVHFTFHGGEPLLAGYEFYKESLPLIKNNIGCAIINFSVDG
;
A
#
# COMPACT_ATOMS: atom_id res chain seq x y z
N MET A 1 -19.30 -7.84 3.37
CA MET A 1 -18.93 -6.87 2.31
C MET A 1 -17.44 -6.65 2.43
N THR A 2 -16.66 -6.76 1.36
CA THR A 2 -15.20 -6.67 1.45
C THR A 2 -14.78 -5.25 1.82
N PHE A 3 -13.89 -5.09 2.79
CA PHE A 3 -13.34 -3.80 3.18
C PHE A 3 -12.06 -3.51 2.37
N HIS A 4 -11.99 -2.36 1.72
CA HIS A 4 -10.87 -2.03 0.83
C HIS A 4 -9.95 -1.00 1.48
N ILE A 5 -8.65 -1.28 1.46
CA ILE A 5 -7.61 -0.41 2.00
C ILE A 5 -6.57 -0.16 0.93
N MET A 6 -6.30 1.11 0.68
CA MET A 6 -5.27 1.54 -0.25
C MET A 6 -4.03 1.98 0.52
N ILE A 7 -2.88 1.37 0.22
CA ILE A 7 -1.57 1.77 0.75
C ILE A 7 -0.83 2.50 -0.37
N ILE A 8 -0.39 3.72 -0.09
CA ILE A 8 0.44 4.52 -0.99
C ILE A 8 1.87 4.44 -0.47
N PRO A 9 2.72 3.49 -0.95
CA PRO A 9 4.04 3.33 -0.41
C PRO A 9 5.00 4.42 -0.94
N THR A 10 4.67 5.10 -2.04
CA THR A 10 5.31 6.33 -2.50
C THR A 10 4.43 7.05 -3.51
N LEU A 11 4.60 8.37 -3.65
CA LEU A 11 4.04 9.17 -4.76
C LEU A 11 5.03 9.32 -5.92
N SER A 12 6.27 8.82 -5.78
CA SER A 12 7.27 8.84 -6.84
C SER A 12 6.82 7.97 -8.01
N CYS A 13 6.95 8.47 -9.24
CA CYS A 13 6.61 7.73 -10.45
C CYS A 13 7.66 8.02 -11.55
N PRO A 14 8.19 7.00 -12.25
CA PRO A 14 9.14 7.22 -13.35
C PRO A 14 8.42 7.68 -14.63
N SER A 15 7.11 7.48 -14.71
CA SER A 15 6.29 7.87 -15.84
C SER A 15 5.89 9.35 -15.75
N LYS A 16 5.74 9.99 -16.91
CA LYS A 16 5.31 11.40 -17.04
C LYS A 16 4.00 11.49 -17.81
N CYS A 17 2.99 10.77 -17.34
CA CYS A 17 1.68 10.74 -17.99
C CYS A 17 1.10 12.15 -18.02
N SER A 18 0.66 12.62 -19.20
CA SER A 18 0.19 13.99 -19.42
C SER A 18 -1.06 14.35 -18.61
N TYR A 19 -1.76 13.35 -18.11
CA TYR A 19 -3.00 13.44 -17.36
C TYR A 19 -2.83 13.07 -15.88
N CYS A 20 -1.62 12.75 -15.42
CA CYS A 20 -1.36 12.39 -14.04
C CYS A 20 -1.33 13.65 -13.16
N TRP A 21 -2.09 13.62 -12.08
CA TRP A 21 -2.24 14.70 -11.10
C TRP A 21 -1.90 14.25 -9.67
N GLY A 22 -1.45 13.00 -9.49
CA GLY A 22 -1.21 12.38 -8.19
C GLY A 22 0.24 11.99 -7.91
N SER A 23 1.15 12.05 -8.89
CA SER A 23 2.56 11.75 -8.68
C SER A 23 3.35 13.00 -8.28
N GLU A 24 4.38 12.81 -7.47
CA GLU A 24 5.28 13.86 -7.02
C GLU A 24 6.73 13.46 -7.29
N GLU A 25 7.54 14.41 -7.78
CA GLU A 25 8.97 14.16 -7.99
C GLU A 25 9.69 14.05 -6.65
N ASN A 26 10.52 13.01 -6.48
CA ASN A 26 11.32 12.75 -5.27
C ASN A 26 10.49 12.54 -3.99
N ALA A 27 9.27 12.02 -4.11
CA ALA A 27 8.47 11.66 -2.94
C ALA A 27 9.15 10.57 -2.10
N GLU A 28 9.02 10.68 -0.78
CA GLU A 28 9.56 9.69 0.14
C GLU A 28 8.88 8.31 -0.01
N ILE A 29 9.58 7.28 0.47
CA ILE A 29 9.03 5.93 0.63
C ILE A 29 8.41 5.85 2.02
N MET A 30 7.20 5.33 2.10
CA MET A 30 6.49 5.04 3.34
C MET A 30 7.37 4.15 4.24
N LYS A 31 7.56 4.59 5.49
CA LYS A 31 8.25 3.78 6.49
C LYS A 31 7.43 2.57 6.86
N ILE A 32 8.09 1.42 7.06
CA ILE A 32 7.40 0.17 7.44
C ILE A 32 6.60 0.29 8.74
N ASP A 33 7.01 1.17 9.65
CA ASP A 33 6.28 1.40 10.91
C ASP A 33 4.90 2.02 10.69
N VAL A 34 4.69 2.75 9.58
CA VAL A 34 3.36 3.22 9.19
C VAL A 34 2.46 2.04 8.86
N VAL A 35 2.96 1.04 8.12
CA VAL A 35 2.20 -0.19 7.83
C VAL A 35 1.84 -0.92 9.13
N LYS A 36 2.78 -1.06 10.07
CA LYS A 36 2.52 -1.68 11.38
C LYS A 36 1.44 -0.93 12.17
N ASN A 37 1.51 0.40 12.21
CA ASN A 37 0.53 1.22 12.91
C ASN A 37 -0.86 1.12 12.26
N THR A 38 -0.93 1.09 10.94
CA THR A 38 -2.16 0.86 10.19
C THR A 38 -2.77 -0.49 10.54
N LEU A 39 -1.98 -1.58 10.52
CA LEU A 39 -2.46 -2.92 10.87
C LEU A 39 -2.98 -2.98 12.32
N LYS A 40 -2.26 -2.39 13.27
CA LYS A 40 -2.69 -2.30 14.67
C LYS A 40 -4.02 -1.56 14.83
N TRP A 41 -4.24 -0.50 14.05
CA TRP A 41 -5.50 0.23 14.07
C TRP A 41 -6.65 -0.61 13.49
N LEU A 42 -6.37 -1.42 12.46
CA LEU A 42 -7.35 -2.27 11.79
C LEU A 42 -7.83 -3.46 12.62
N GLU A 43 -7.00 -3.97 13.54
CA GLU A 43 -7.32 -5.12 14.41
C GLU A 43 -8.67 -4.98 15.13
N ASN A 44 -9.08 -3.75 15.48
CA ASN A 44 -10.33 -3.50 16.21
C ASN A 44 -11.32 -2.67 15.39
N PHE A 45 -11.08 -2.52 14.09
CA PHE A 45 -11.92 -1.67 13.25
C PHE A 45 -13.11 -2.45 12.70
N ARG A 46 -12.86 -3.62 12.09
CA ARG A 46 -13.84 -4.40 11.32
C ARG A 46 -13.47 -5.89 11.25
N ASP A 47 -14.49 -6.75 11.24
CA ASP A 47 -14.34 -8.21 11.15
C ASP A 47 -14.46 -8.74 9.70
N GLU A 48 -14.78 -7.89 8.73
CA GLU A 48 -14.91 -8.31 7.33
C GLU A 48 -13.55 -8.58 6.66
N PRO A 49 -13.49 -9.46 5.64
CA PRO A 49 -12.28 -9.66 4.85
C PRO A 49 -11.76 -8.34 4.29
N VAL A 50 -10.44 -8.17 4.35
CA VAL A 50 -9.79 -6.94 3.92
C VAL A 50 -9.07 -7.18 2.60
N HIS A 51 -9.27 -6.27 1.67
CA HIS A 51 -8.56 -6.22 0.42
C HIS A 51 -7.59 -5.04 0.45
N PHE A 52 -6.29 -5.34 0.44
CA PHE A 52 -5.23 -4.36 0.34
C PHE A 52 -4.84 -4.12 -1.12
N THR A 53 -4.77 -2.86 -1.50
CA THR A 53 -4.27 -2.42 -2.81
C THR A 53 -3.08 -1.51 -2.59
N PHE A 54 -1.93 -1.85 -3.16
CA PHE A 54 -0.80 -0.92 -3.25
C PHE A 54 -0.98 -0.03 -4.46
N HIS A 55 -0.99 1.28 -4.23
CA HIS A 55 -1.23 2.30 -5.24
C HIS A 55 -0.31 3.53 -5.01
N GLY A 56 -0.55 4.70 -5.60
CA GLY A 56 0.32 5.87 -5.51
C GLY A 56 0.86 6.30 -6.86
N GLY A 57 2.12 6.73 -6.89
CA GLY A 57 2.84 6.94 -8.15
C GLY A 57 3.11 5.59 -8.84
N GLU A 58 4.35 5.13 -8.81
CA GLU A 58 4.68 3.75 -9.12
C GLU A 58 4.92 3.00 -7.80
N PRO A 59 3.96 2.19 -7.31
CA PRO A 59 4.09 1.49 -6.04
C PRO A 59 5.35 0.62 -5.97
N LEU A 60 5.81 0.03 -7.08
CA LEU A 60 6.99 -0.83 -7.07
C LEU A 60 8.30 -0.06 -6.77
N LEU A 61 8.31 1.27 -6.89
CA LEU A 61 9.46 2.10 -6.49
C LEU A 61 9.72 2.12 -4.99
N ALA A 62 8.77 1.67 -4.16
CA ALA A 62 9.01 1.45 -2.74
C ALA A 62 10.13 0.41 -2.47
N GLY A 63 10.43 -0.42 -3.46
CA GLY A 63 11.58 -1.32 -3.45
C GLY A 63 11.33 -2.66 -2.76
N TYR A 64 12.23 -3.60 -3.03
CA TYR A 64 12.11 -5.00 -2.61
C TYR A 64 12.02 -5.15 -1.08
N GLU A 65 12.86 -4.46 -0.31
CA GLU A 65 12.87 -4.60 1.16
C GLU A 65 11.54 -4.16 1.79
N PHE A 66 10.89 -3.11 1.26
CA PHE A 66 9.57 -2.68 1.73
C PHE A 66 8.53 -3.80 1.58
N TYR A 67 8.47 -4.47 0.43
CA TYR A 67 7.50 -5.53 0.17
C TYR A 67 7.82 -6.83 0.89
N LYS A 68 9.10 -7.16 1.01
CA LYS A 68 9.59 -8.29 1.80
C LYS A 68 9.18 -8.17 3.26
N GLU A 69 9.13 -6.96 3.81
CA GLU A 69 8.66 -6.72 5.18
C GLU A 69 7.13 -6.57 5.27
N SER A 70 6.49 -5.80 4.38
CA SER A 70 5.08 -5.45 4.50
C SER A 70 4.12 -6.60 4.16
N LEU A 71 4.41 -7.41 3.15
CA LEU A 71 3.50 -8.48 2.72
C LEU A 71 3.31 -9.56 3.80
N PRO A 72 4.36 -10.07 4.47
CA PRO A 72 4.17 -10.99 5.60
C PRO A 72 3.45 -10.34 6.77
N LEU A 73 3.71 -9.06 7.08
CA LEU A 73 3.02 -8.33 8.15
C LEU A 73 1.52 -8.27 7.88
N ILE A 74 1.10 -7.91 6.66
CA ILE A 74 -0.30 -7.83 6.27
C ILE A 74 -0.95 -9.22 6.35
N LYS A 75 -0.30 -10.25 5.78
CA LYS A 75 -0.82 -11.61 5.76
C LYS A 75 -1.00 -12.21 7.17
N ASN A 76 -0.09 -11.92 8.09
CA ASN A 76 -0.10 -12.53 9.42
C ASN A 76 -1.01 -11.80 10.42
N ASN A 77 -1.22 -10.49 10.27
CA ASN A 77 -2.08 -9.72 11.17
C ASN A 77 -3.54 -9.71 10.73
N ILE A 78 -3.83 -9.93 9.45
CA ILE A 78 -5.19 -9.95 8.91
C ILE A 78 -5.50 -11.36 8.40
N GLY A 79 -6.35 -12.10 9.14
CA GLY A 79 -6.61 -13.52 8.90
C GLY A 79 -7.20 -13.86 7.52
N CYS A 80 -7.79 -12.89 6.82
CA CYS A 80 -8.23 -13.04 5.43
C CYS A 80 -7.90 -11.76 4.64
N ALA A 81 -6.69 -11.71 4.08
CA ALA A 81 -6.21 -10.61 3.25
C ALA A 81 -6.09 -11.01 1.77
N ILE A 82 -6.73 -10.25 0.89
CA ILE A 82 -6.45 -10.28 -0.56
C ILE A 82 -5.53 -9.11 -0.86
N ILE A 83 -4.40 -9.36 -1.54
CA ILE A 83 -3.40 -8.34 -1.84
C ILE A 83 -3.30 -8.16 -3.36
N ASN A 84 -3.49 -6.93 -3.82
CA ASN A 84 -3.32 -6.55 -5.21
C ASN A 84 -2.42 -5.32 -5.35
N PHE A 85 -1.86 -5.17 -6.55
CA PHE A 85 -1.04 -4.02 -6.93
C PHE A 85 -1.75 -3.34 -8.09
N SER A 86 -2.02 -2.04 -7.96
CA SER A 86 -2.53 -1.23 -9.06
C SER A 86 -1.61 -0.06 -9.32
N VAL A 87 -1.30 0.13 -10.61
CA VAL A 87 -0.65 1.32 -11.12
C VAL A 87 -1.73 2.06 -11.89
N ASP A 88 -2.48 2.91 -11.20
CA ASP A 88 -3.45 3.77 -11.88
C ASP A 88 -2.71 5.07 -12.26
N GLY A 89 -2.21 5.06 -13.50
CA GLY A 89 -1.62 6.22 -14.17
C GLY A 89 -2.67 7.15 -14.72
#